data_AF-A0A1Y1I408-F1
#
_entry.id   AF-A0A1Y1I408-F1
#
_cell.length_a   1.000
_cell.length_b   1.000
_cell.length_c   1.000
_cell.angle_alpha   90.00
_cell.angle_beta   90.00
_cell.angle_gamma   90.00
#
_symmetry.space_group_name_H-M   'P 1'
#
loop_
_entity.id
_entity.type
_entity.pdbx_description
1 polymer ?
#
loop_
_entity_poly.entity_id
_entity_poly.type
_entity_poly.pdbx_seq_one_letter_code
_entity_poly.pdbx_strand_id
1 'polypeptide(L)'
;MMEGAEVAEQKRIWEEKQATLRSQLITHDVHTWTVPGGPVCPLQGPPGNELRFVGGVDVSFSQTDPDLACAALVVIDLTKLQEPVPGSAKFSDTGGDAVVYERCELVRLDVPYLPGFLGFREVPVLRPLLEEVAQERPDIAPQVILVDGNGILHPRGFGSACHLGVACHMATIGVGKNFFHLDGLTSDGVRARAEARGLQPGEAMDIVGESGRVWGAAYRTHAGSTKPIFVSVGHLLSLDTAVKIVRACCRFRVPEPVRQADMRSRERLRQHDVRAAATSG
;
A
#
# COMPACT_ATOMS: atom_id res chain seq x y z
N MET A 1 -3.39 -10.91 -27.79
CA MET A 1 -4.07 -11.65 -26.70
C MET A 1 -3.44 -13.03 -26.64
N MET A 2 -2.96 -13.45 -25.47
CA MET A 2 -2.33 -14.77 -25.31
C MET A 2 -3.38 -15.89 -25.44
N GLU A 3 -2.98 -17.01 -26.03
CA GLU A 3 -3.83 -18.20 -26.16
C GLU A 3 -3.95 -18.95 -24.81
N GLY A 4 -4.98 -19.79 -24.66
CA GLY A 4 -5.26 -20.46 -23.39
C GLY A 4 -4.10 -21.31 -22.83
N ALA A 5 -3.30 -21.91 -23.71
CA ALA A 5 -2.10 -22.67 -23.32
C ALA A 5 -0.97 -21.75 -22.84
N GLU A 6 -0.76 -20.61 -23.50
CA GLU A 6 0.25 -19.61 -23.11
C GLU A 6 -0.10 -18.98 -21.76
N VAL A 7 -1.38 -18.71 -21.50
CA VAL A 7 -1.86 -18.18 -20.21
C VAL A 7 -1.62 -19.19 -19.08
N ALA A 8 -1.89 -20.47 -19.33
CA ALA A 8 -1.68 -21.53 -18.34
C ALA A 8 -0.19 -21.69 -18.00
N GLU A 9 0.68 -21.66 -19.01
CA GLU A 9 2.14 -21.75 -18.80
C GLU A 9 2.67 -20.50 -18.08
N GLN A 10 2.25 -19.30 -18.50
CA GLN A 10 2.65 -18.05 -17.83
C GLN A 10 2.22 -18.03 -16.37
N LYS A 11 1.03 -18.54 -16.07
CA LYS A 11 0.53 -18.70 -14.70
C LYS A 11 1.42 -19.64 -13.90
N ARG A 12 1.80 -20.80 -14.44
CA ARG A 12 2.69 -21.76 -13.78
C ARG A 12 4.04 -21.12 -13.43
N ILE A 13 4.65 -20.43 -14.39
CA ILE A 13 5.91 -19.69 -14.20
C ILE A 13 5.79 -18.67 -13.06
N TRP A 14 4.69 -17.93 -13.02
CA TRP A 14 4.45 -16.93 -11.98
C TRP A 14 4.14 -17.52 -10.61
N GLU A 15 3.51 -18.69 -10.55
CA GLU A 15 3.29 -19.42 -9.29
C GLU A 15 4.63 -19.86 -8.68
N GLU A 16 5.51 -20.45 -9.49
CA GLU A 16 6.86 -20.86 -9.07
C GLU A 16 7.70 -19.66 -8.61
N LYS A 17 7.63 -18.55 -9.36
CA LYS A 17 8.34 -17.32 -9.01
C LYS A 17 7.78 -16.68 -7.73
N GLN A 18 6.47 -16.67 -7.52
CA GLN A 18 5.88 -16.22 -6.25
C GLN A 18 6.32 -17.11 -5.09
N ALA A 19 6.35 -18.43 -5.25
CA ALA A 19 6.83 -19.34 -4.20
C ALA A 19 8.30 -19.06 -3.84
N THR A 20 9.14 -18.85 -4.85
CA THR A 20 10.57 -18.52 -4.68
C THR A 20 10.79 -17.17 -3.99
N LEU A 21 10.01 -16.14 -4.33
CA LEU A 21 10.12 -14.84 -3.66
C LEU A 21 9.51 -14.88 -2.26
N ARG A 22 8.43 -15.63 -2.05
CA ARG A 22 7.77 -15.79 -0.76
C ARG A 22 8.69 -16.44 0.28
N SER A 23 9.62 -17.31 -0.11
CA SER A 23 10.57 -17.91 0.84
C SER A 23 11.52 -16.88 1.47
N GLN A 24 11.66 -15.69 0.87
CA GLN A 24 12.45 -14.58 1.38
C GLN A 24 11.64 -13.64 2.28
N LEU A 25 10.34 -13.90 2.46
CA LEU A 25 9.44 -13.03 3.19
C LEU A 25 9.71 -13.06 4.70
N ILE A 26 10.02 -11.90 5.26
CA ILE A 26 10.10 -11.68 6.70
C ILE A 26 8.85 -10.96 7.18
N THR A 27 8.17 -11.53 8.18
CA THR A 27 6.90 -11.01 8.75
C THR A 27 7.00 -10.66 10.23
N HIS A 28 8.20 -10.35 10.71
CA HIS A 28 8.48 -9.85 12.05
C HIS A 28 9.32 -8.58 11.94
N ASP A 29 9.37 -7.80 13.01
CA ASP A 29 10.09 -6.53 13.04
C ASP A 29 11.59 -6.74 12.90
N VAL A 30 12.14 -6.24 11.78
CA VAL A 30 13.60 -6.15 11.56
C VAL A 30 14.12 -4.77 11.98
N HIS A 31 13.24 -3.75 11.95
CA HIS A 31 13.55 -2.40 12.38
C HIS A 31 12.77 -2.05 13.65
N THR A 32 13.43 -1.37 14.59
CA THR A 32 12.84 -0.92 15.85
C THR A 32 12.59 0.59 15.79
N TRP A 33 11.56 1.01 15.05
CA TRP A 33 11.26 2.44 14.95
C TRP A 33 10.44 2.96 16.13
N THR A 34 10.74 4.19 16.55
CA THR A 34 9.78 4.99 17.31
C THR A 34 8.76 5.54 16.33
N VAL A 35 7.51 5.05 16.41
CA VAL A 35 6.43 5.55 15.55
C VAL A 35 5.70 6.67 16.30
N PRO A 36 5.69 7.91 15.78
CA PRO A 36 4.92 8.99 16.35
C PRO A 36 3.44 8.60 16.39
N GLY A 37 2.82 8.67 17.57
CA GLY A 37 1.43 8.28 17.73
C GLY A 37 0.80 9.06 18.87
N GLY A 38 -0.25 9.81 18.56
CA GLY A 38 -1.16 10.41 19.54
C GLY A 38 -1.72 9.40 20.56
N PRO A 39 -2.69 9.80 21.40
CA PRO A 39 -2.80 9.46 22.83
C PRO A 39 -2.90 7.98 23.27
N VAL A 40 -2.87 6.99 22.38
CA VAL A 40 -3.31 5.61 22.68
C VAL A 40 -2.22 4.53 22.63
N CYS A 41 -1.01 4.78 22.08
CA CYS A 41 0.24 4.03 22.36
C CYS A 41 1.29 4.32 21.27
N PRO A 42 2.35 5.11 21.52
CA PRO A 42 3.49 5.17 20.61
C PRO A 42 4.21 3.82 20.56
N LEU A 43 4.75 3.44 19.40
CA LEU A 43 5.82 2.44 19.38
C LEU A 43 7.07 3.14 19.87
N GLN A 44 7.70 2.62 20.93
CA GLN A 44 8.97 3.13 21.43
C GLN A 44 10.10 2.26 20.87
N GLY A 45 10.87 2.83 19.95
CA GLY A 45 12.16 2.30 19.53
C GLY A 45 13.29 2.91 20.36
N PRO A 46 14.55 2.49 20.13
CA PRO A 46 15.73 3.16 20.69
C PRO A 46 15.76 4.65 20.33
N PRO A 47 16.31 5.51 21.21
CA PRO A 47 16.49 6.93 20.93
C PRO A 47 17.21 7.16 19.59
N GLY A 48 16.71 8.12 18.80
CA GLY A 48 17.29 8.46 17.49
C GLY A 48 16.84 7.59 16.32
N ASN A 49 15.99 6.57 16.53
CA ASN A 49 15.45 5.73 15.45
C ASN A 49 13.97 6.02 15.18
N GLU A 50 13.63 7.28 14.93
CA GLU A 50 12.25 7.71 14.67
C GLU A 50 11.81 7.34 13.25
N LEU A 51 10.56 6.89 13.12
CA LEU A 51 9.92 6.80 11.81
C LEU A 51 9.52 8.20 11.37
N ARG A 52 10.19 8.70 10.33
CA ARG A 52 10.00 10.03 9.78
C ARG A 52 9.46 10.00 8.35
N PHE A 53 10.05 9.23 7.46
CA PHE A 53 9.67 9.25 6.04
C PHE A 53 8.92 7.98 5.66
N VAL A 54 7.65 8.15 5.26
CA VAL A 54 6.77 7.05 4.86
C VAL A 54 6.43 7.19 3.38
N GLY A 55 6.76 6.15 2.62
CA GLY A 55 6.45 6.07 1.20
C GLY A 55 5.01 5.60 0.95
N GLY A 56 4.41 6.08 -0.12
CA GLY A 56 3.14 5.60 -0.65
C GLY A 56 3.27 5.31 -2.12
N VAL A 57 2.76 4.16 -2.56
CA VAL A 57 2.78 3.78 -3.98
C VAL A 57 1.40 3.37 -4.48
N ASP A 58 1.14 3.68 -5.74
CA ASP A 58 -0.04 3.27 -6.49
C ASP A 58 0.30 3.06 -7.97
N VAL A 59 -0.43 2.17 -8.65
CA VAL A 59 -0.42 2.05 -10.10
C VAL A 59 -1.86 2.18 -10.59
N SER A 60 -2.17 3.32 -11.20
CA SER A 60 -3.47 3.57 -11.80
C SER A 60 -3.45 3.22 -13.28
N PHE A 61 -4.51 2.59 -13.78
CA PHE A 61 -4.65 2.20 -15.18
C PHE A 61 -5.54 3.20 -15.92
N SER A 62 -5.23 3.47 -17.19
CA SER A 62 -6.10 4.29 -18.03
C SER A 62 -7.44 3.59 -18.28
N GLN A 63 -8.50 4.39 -18.41
CA GLN A 63 -9.84 3.90 -18.76
C GLN A 63 -10.03 3.76 -20.27
N THR A 64 -9.16 4.38 -21.07
CA THR A 64 -9.25 4.46 -22.53
C THR A 64 -8.20 3.60 -23.22
N ASP A 65 -7.03 3.41 -22.61
CA ASP A 65 -5.96 2.55 -23.12
C ASP A 65 -5.61 1.47 -22.07
N PRO A 66 -5.97 0.19 -22.28
CA PRO A 66 -5.77 -0.87 -21.29
C PRO A 66 -4.30 -1.20 -21.00
N ASP A 67 -3.39 -0.78 -21.89
CA ASP A 67 -1.96 -1.00 -21.74
C ASP A 67 -1.28 0.21 -21.09
N LEU A 68 -1.94 1.37 -20.99
CA LEU A 68 -1.39 2.55 -20.35
C LEU A 68 -1.71 2.56 -18.85
N ALA A 69 -0.67 2.77 -18.05
CA ALA A 69 -0.79 2.99 -16.62
C ALA A 69 0.08 4.17 -16.17
N CYS A 70 -0.14 4.63 -14.95
CA CYS A 70 0.72 5.57 -14.25
C CYS A 70 1.14 4.97 -12.91
N ALA A 71 2.44 4.76 -12.77
CA ALA A 71 3.07 4.41 -11.50
C ALA A 71 3.36 5.70 -10.73
N ALA A 72 3.03 5.72 -9.43
CA ALA A 72 3.29 6.86 -8.56
C ALA A 72 4.02 6.42 -7.29
N LEU A 73 4.98 7.24 -6.89
CA LEU A 73 5.64 7.21 -5.58
C LEU A 73 5.48 8.58 -4.94
N VAL A 74 5.08 8.59 -3.67
CA VAL A 74 5.13 9.78 -2.81
C VAL A 74 5.90 9.46 -1.55
N VAL A 75 6.58 10.45 -0.97
CA VAL A 75 7.15 10.36 0.37
C VAL A 75 6.53 11.42 1.25
N ILE A 76 6.06 11.00 2.41
CA ILE A 76 5.47 11.86 3.43
C ILE A 76 6.42 12.00 4.61
N ASP A 77 6.65 13.25 5.05
CA ASP A 77 7.24 13.54 6.37
C ASP A 77 6.15 13.38 7.44
N LEU A 78 6.25 12.30 8.21
CA LEU A 78 5.32 11.94 9.25
C LEU A 78 5.26 12.99 10.36
N THR A 79 6.34 13.74 10.62
CA THR A 79 6.34 14.81 11.62
C THR A 79 5.38 15.93 11.22
N LYS A 80 5.47 16.39 9.95
CA LYS A 80 4.56 17.37 9.37
C LYS A 80 3.12 16.88 9.31
N LEU A 81 2.93 15.58 9.04
CA LEU A 81 1.60 14.99 9.01
C LEU A 81 0.90 15.03 10.39
N GLN A 82 1.67 14.94 11.47
CA GLN A 82 1.19 14.96 12.85
C GLN A 82 0.99 16.37 13.42
N GLU A 83 1.46 17.42 12.74
CA GLU A 83 1.30 18.80 13.22
C GLU A 83 -0.17 19.19 13.34
N PRO A 84 -0.61 19.77 14.47
CA PRO A 84 -1.95 20.33 14.62
C PRO A 84 -2.13 21.45 13.61
N VAL A 85 -3.25 21.44 12.86
CA VAL A 85 -3.55 22.52 11.93
C VAL A 85 -4.15 23.70 12.71
N PRO A 86 -3.53 24.90 12.68
CA PRO A 86 -4.06 26.06 13.39
C PRO A 86 -5.42 26.48 12.83
N GLY A 87 -6.41 26.68 13.71
CA GLY A 87 -7.70 27.27 13.36
C GLY A 87 -8.74 26.32 12.76
N SER A 88 -8.44 25.02 12.61
CA SER A 88 -9.42 24.02 12.17
C SER A 88 -9.56 22.92 13.22
N ALA A 89 -10.80 22.71 13.71
CA ALA A 89 -11.17 21.52 14.51
C ALA A 89 -11.12 20.20 13.68
N LYS A 90 -10.64 20.28 12.43
CA LYS A 90 -10.40 19.19 11.51
C LYS A 90 -8.96 19.32 11.02
N PHE A 91 -8.26 18.21 10.90
CA PHE A 91 -7.07 18.11 10.07
C PHE A 91 -7.37 18.74 8.69
N SER A 92 -6.51 19.64 8.19
CA SER A 92 -6.63 20.29 6.88
C SER A 92 -6.88 19.29 5.76
N ASP A 93 -7.59 19.73 4.71
CA ASP A 93 -7.67 19.03 3.40
C ASP A 93 -6.28 18.87 2.74
N THR A 94 -5.25 19.52 3.29
CA THR A 94 -3.89 19.64 2.75
C THR A 94 -2.91 18.62 3.34
N GLY A 95 -3.27 17.35 3.45
CA GLY A 95 -2.25 16.31 3.70
C GLY A 95 -1.11 16.30 2.64
N GLY A 96 -1.29 17.06 1.55
CA GLY A 96 -0.24 17.42 0.60
C GLY A 96 0.94 18.21 1.18
N ASP A 97 0.78 19.02 2.23
CA ASP A 97 1.88 19.81 2.81
C ASP A 97 2.97 18.94 3.48
N ALA A 98 2.58 17.71 3.83
CA ALA A 98 3.49 16.71 4.36
C ALA A 98 4.22 15.91 3.26
N VAL A 99 3.83 16.06 1.99
CA VAL A 99 4.51 15.41 0.86
C VAL A 99 5.83 16.14 0.59
N VAL A 100 6.94 15.44 0.77
CA VAL A 100 8.31 15.97 0.58
C VAL A 100 8.97 15.48 -0.70
N TYR A 101 8.39 14.47 -1.34
CA TYR A 101 8.80 13.96 -2.65
C TYR A 101 7.60 13.36 -3.37
N GLU A 102 7.55 13.55 -4.68
CA GLU A 102 6.57 12.94 -5.56
C GLU A 102 7.20 12.58 -6.90
N ARG A 103 6.84 11.40 -7.42
CA ARG A 103 7.20 10.97 -8.76
C ARG A 103 6.06 10.19 -9.39
N CYS A 104 5.81 10.48 -10.66
CA CYS A 104 4.80 9.80 -11.45
C CYS A 104 5.36 9.51 -12.84
N GLU A 105 5.25 8.26 -13.25
CA GLU A 105 5.74 7.80 -14.55
C GLU A 105 4.58 7.17 -15.32
N LEU A 106 4.39 7.61 -16.56
CA LEU A 106 3.47 6.99 -17.48
C LEU A 106 4.18 5.81 -18.13
N VAL A 107 3.58 4.64 -18.06
CA VAL A 107 4.18 3.38 -18.48
C VAL A 107 3.21 2.63 -19.37
N ARG A 108 3.74 1.97 -20.40
CA ARG A 108 3.00 0.95 -21.15
C ARG A 108 3.32 -0.42 -20.56
N LEU A 109 2.29 -1.18 -20.25
CA LEU A 109 2.40 -2.49 -19.60
C LEU A 109 2.21 -3.60 -20.62
N ASP A 110 3.31 -4.26 -20.97
CA ASP A 110 3.31 -5.38 -21.91
C ASP A 110 2.93 -6.72 -21.25
N VAL A 111 2.63 -6.69 -19.94
CA VAL A 111 2.35 -7.86 -19.12
C VAL A 111 0.83 -8.01 -18.93
N PRO A 112 0.24 -9.19 -19.21
CA PRO A 112 -1.20 -9.41 -19.10
C PRO A 112 -1.69 -9.34 -17.64
N TYR A 113 -2.96 -8.97 -17.47
CA TYR A 113 -3.63 -9.04 -16.17
C TYR A 113 -4.06 -10.48 -15.86
N LEU A 114 -3.41 -11.10 -14.86
CA LEU A 114 -3.85 -12.36 -14.26
C LEU A 114 -4.22 -12.14 -12.78
N PRO A 115 -5.46 -12.46 -12.37
CA PRO A 115 -5.89 -12.31 -10.98
C PRO A 115 -4.95 -13.03 -9.99
N GLY A 116 -4.54 -12.30 -8.96
CA GLY A 116 -3.58 -12.75 -7.95
C GLY A 116 -2.10 -12.71 -8.38
N PHE A 117 -1.80 -12.07 -9.52
CA PHE A 117 -0.43 -11.87 -10.01
C PHE A 117 -0.10 -10.40 -10.30
N LEU A 118 -0.89 -9.48 -9.73
CA LEU A 118 -0.78 -8.04 -9.96
C LEU A 118 0.62 -7.49 -9.70
N GLY A 119 1.35 -8.04 -8.71
CA GLY A 119 2.74 -7.63 -8.44
C GLY A 119 3.69 -7.81 -9.62
N PHE A 120 3.44 -8.72 -10.58
CA PHE A 120 4.26 -8.82 -11.79
C PHE A 120 4.03 -7.67 -12.79
N ARG A 121 2.91 -6.95 -12.68
CA ARG A 121 2.64 -5.72 -13.46
C ARG A 121 3.15 -4.48 -12.73
N GLU A 122 3.00 -4.44 -11.41
CA GLU A 122 3.29 -3.23 -10.62
C GLU A 122 4.74 -3.09 -10.20
N VAL A 123 5.39 -4.17 -9.73
CA VAL A 123 6.75 -4.09 -9.18
C VAL A 123 7.78 -3.62 -10.22
N PRO A 124 7.75 -4.05 -11.50
CA PRO A 124 8.71 -3.59 -12.49
C PRO A 124 8.68 -2.07 -12.74
N VAL A 125 7.52 -1.42 -12.52
CA VAL A 125 7.34 0.02 -12.75
C VAL A 125 7.47 0.84 -11.47
N LEU A 126 7.22 0.24 -10.29
CA LEU A 126 7.39 0.91 -9.00
C LEU A 126 8.84 0.88 -8.49
N ARG A 127 9.58 -0.20 -8.75
CA ARG A 127 10.95 -0.36 -8.27
C ARG A 127 11.89 0.75 -8.77
N PRO A 128 11.90 1.15 -10.05
CA PRO A 128 12.75 2.25 -10.51
C PRO A 128 12.51 3.57 -9.77
N LEU A 129 11.24 3.88 -9.43
CA LEU A 129 10.91 5.09 -8.67
C LEU A 129 11.50 5.06 -7.25
N LEU A 130 11.50 3.89 -6.61
CA LEU A 130 12.11 3.70 -5.28
C LEU A 130 13.63 3.78 -5.35
N GLU A 131 14.25 3.21 -6.39
CA GLU A 131 15.68 3.29 -6.62
C GLU A 131 16.12 4.75 -6.90
N GLU A 132 15.34 5.50 -7.69
CA GLU A 132 15.59 6.93 -7.98
C GLU A 132 15.62 7.76 -6.70
N VAL A 133 14.57 7.69 -5.85
CA VAL A 133 14.55 8.50 -4.61
C VAL A 133 15.68 8.11 -3.65
N ALA A 134 16.03 6.83 -3.57
CA ALA A 134 17.11 6.36 -2.71
C ALA A 134 18.49 6.87 -3.18
N GLN A 135 18.69 7.03 -4.49
CA GLN A 135 19.93 7.52 -5.08
C GLN A 135 20.01 9.06 -5.08
N GLU A 136 18.94 9.73 -5.53
CA GLU A 136 18.94 11.18 -5.72
C GLU A 136 18.69 11.94 -4.41
N ARG A 137 17.89 11.37 -3.52
CA ARG A 137 17.38 12.03 -2.30
C ARG A 137 17.43 11.10 -1.08
N PRO A 138 18.60 10.52 -0.74
CA PRO A 138 18.75 9.61 0.39
C PRO A 138 18.35 10.24 1.74
N ASP A 139 18.42 11.57 1.84
CA ASP A 139 17.99 12.36 3.02
C ASP A 139 16.51 12.23 3.34
N ILE A 140 15.69 11.90 2.34
CA ILE A 140 14.24 11.70 2.46
C ILE A 140 13.79 10.35 1.90
N ALA A 141 14.71 9.39 1.76
CA ALA A 141 14.35 8.05 1.34
C ALA A 141 13.37 7.42 2.36
N PRO A 142 12.26 6.82 1.91
CA PRO A 142 11.25 6.30 2.82
C PRO A 142 11.77 5.08 3.60
N GLN A 143 11.48 5.04 4.90
CA GLN A 143 11.85 3.92 5.78
C GLN A 143 10.89 2.73 5.63
N VAL A 144 9.65 3.00 5.23
CA VAL A 144 8.59 2.01 5.01
C VAL A 144 7.67 2.46 3.88
N ILE A 145 7.19 1.53 3.06
CA ILE A 145 6.27 1.80 1.94
C ILE A 145 4.89 1.24 2.24
N LEU A 146 3.86 2.07 2.08
CA LEU A 146 2.47 1.64 2.05
C LEU A 146 2.05 1.47 0.59
N VAL A 147 1.50 0.29 0.27
CA VAL A 147 1.10 -0.10 -1.08
C VAL A 147 -0.43 -0.16 -1.14
N ASP A 148 -1.09 0.47 -2.13
CA ASP A 148 -2.52 0.23 -2.41
C ASP A 148 -2.69 -1.20 -2.92
N GLY A 149 -2.93 -2.13 -2.01
CA GLY A 149 -2.90 -3.55 -2.35
C GLY A 149 -2.75 -4.44 -1.12
N ASN A 150 -2.56 -5.73 -1.37
CA ASN A 150 -2.45 -6.73 -0.32
C ASN A 150 -1.00 -7.22 -0.16
N GLY A 151 -0.61 -7.52 1.08
CA GLY A 151 0.60 -8.25 1.43
C GLY A 151 0.29 -9.74 1.60
N ILE A 152 0.49 -10.28 2.80
CA ILE A 152 0.20 -11.68 3.09
C ILE A 152 -1.29 -12.03 2.97
N LEU A 153 -2.21 -11.05 3.06
CA LEU A 153 -3.66 -11.22 2.87
C LEU A 153 -3.99 -11.47 1.39
N HIS A 154 -3.52 -12.59 0.87
CA HIS A 154 -3.53 -12.96 -0.53
C HIS A 154 -3.67 -14.49 -0.63
N PRO A 155 -4.34 -15.07 -1.66
CA PRO A 155 -4.56 -16.52 -1.76
C PRO A 155 -3.28 -17.36 -1.70
N ARG A 156 -2.15 -16.80 -2.15
CA ARG A 156 -0.82 -17.43 -2.10
C ARG A 156 0.07 -16.92 -0.97
N GLY A 157 -0.45 -16.08 -0.08
CA GLY A 157 0.31 -15.43 0.99
C GLY A 157 1.41 -14.49 0.51
N PHE A 158 1.27 -13.96 -0.71
CA PHE A 158 2.29 -13.16 -1.39
C PHE A 158 1.64 -12.19 -2.39
N GLY A 159 1.05 -11.11 -1.88
CA GLY A 159 0.46 -10.05 -2.70
C GLY A 159 1.50 -9.02 -3.18
N SER A 160 1.03 -7.96 -3.82
CA SER A 160 1.89 -6.92 -4.42
C SER A 160 2.81 -6.26 -3.39
N ALA A 161 2.33 -6.01 -2.16
CA ALA A 161 3.16 -5.42 -1.12
C ALA A 161 4.32 -6.33 -0.68
N CYS A 162 4.07 -7.65 -0.59
CA CYS A 162 5.12 -8.64 -0.33
C CYS A 162 6.14 -8.67 -1.47
N HIS A 163 5.67 -8.68 -2.72
CA HIS A 163 6.53 -8.73 -3.90
C HIS A 163 7.43 -7.50 -3.97
N LEU A 164 6.86 -6.30 -3.84
CA LEU A 164 7.63 -5.06 -3.84
C LEU A 164 8.66 -5.04 -2.72
N GLY A 165 8.27 -5.42 -1.50
CA GLY A 165 9.16 -5.42 -0.35
C GLY A 165 10.34 -6.37 -0.52
N VAL A 166 10.09 -7.61 -0.94
CA VAL A 166 11.17 -8.58 -1.21
C VAL A 166 12.06 -8.11 -2.35
N ALA A 167 11.49 -7.59 -3.44
CA ALA A 167 12.25 -7.17 -4.62
C ALA A 167 13.13 -5.94 -4.37
N CYS A 168 12.71 -5.05 -3.46
CA CYS A 168 13.44 -3.82 -3.12
C CYS A 168 14.22 -3.92 -1.81
N HIS A 169 14.12 -5.05 -1.08
CA HIS A 169 14.66 -5.20 0.28
C HIS A 169 14.20 -4.10 1.24
N MET A 170 12.91 -3.73 1.16
CA MET A 170 12.32 -2.65 1.95
C MET A 170 11.15 -3.14 2.80
N ALA A 171 10.94 -2.44 3.91
CA ALA A 171 9.76 -2.64 4.74
C ALA A 171 8.51 -2.18 3.99
N THR A 172 7.51 -3.07 3.87
CA THR A 172 6.29 -2.78 3.12
C THR A 172 5.04 -3.21 3.86
N ILE A 173 3.96 -2.46 3.65
CA ILE A 173 2.63 -2.71 4.22
C ILE A 173 1.60 -2.70 3.10
N GLY A 174 0.81 -3.77 3.00
CA GLY A 174 -0.36 -3.80 2.12
C GLY A 174 -1.53 -3.09 2.78
N VAL A 175 -2.08 -2.08 2.10
CA VAL A 175 -3.28 -1.36 2.51
C VAL A 175 -4.37 -1.56 1.45
N GLY A 176 -5.22 -2.56 1.67
CA GLY A 176 -6.28 -2.94 0.74
C GLY A 176 -7.64 -2.34 1.09
N LYS A 177 -8.42 -1.95 0.08
CA LYS A 177 -9.86 -1.69 0.22
C LYS A 177 -10.67 -2.98 0.16
N ASN A 178 -10.15 -3.99 -0.55
CA ASN A 178 -10.67 -5.35 -0.72
C ASN A 178 -9.49 -6.34 -0.79
N PHE A 179 -9.79 -7.63 -0.58
CA PHE A 179 -8.88 -8.75 -0.76
C PHE A 179 -9.63 -9.96 -1.37
N PHE A 180 -8.88 -10.84 -2.05
CA PHE A 180 -9.41 -12.06 -2.67
C PHE A 180 -9.79 -13.11 -1.64
N HIS A 181 -10.74 -13.99 -1.95
CA HIS A 181 -11.10 -15.09 -1.07
C HIS A 181 -9.87 -15.97 -0.77
N LEU A 182 -9.58 -16.17 0.52
CA LEU A 182 -8.57 -17.07 1.04
C LEU A 182 -9.04 -17.63 2.38
N ASP A 183 -8.76 -18.90 2.69
CA ASP A 183 -8.91 -19.45 4.06
C ASP A 183 -10.28 -19.16 4.72
N GLY A 184 -11.37 -19.30 3.94
CA GLY A 184 -12.75 -19.01 4.37
C GLY A 184 -13.09 -17.53 4.52
N LEU A 185 -12.16 -16.62 4.22
CA LEU A 185 -12.30 -15.18 4.38
C LEU A 185 -12.77 -14.52 3.09
N THR A 186 -13.77 -13.65 3.20
CA THR A 186 -14.16 -12.70 2.15
C THR A 186 -14.11 -11.27 2.69
N SER A 187 -13.89 -10.30 1.81
CA SER A 187 -13.88 -8.88 2.19
C SER A 187 -15.19 -8.46 2.87
N ASP A 188 -16.32 -8.92 2.34
CA ASP A 188 -17.64 -8.58 2.89
C ASP A 188 -17.94 -9.34 4.19
N GLY A 189 -17.51 -10.60 4.30
CA GLY A 189 -17.60 -11.35 5.56
C GLY A 189 -16.82 -10.69 6.70
N VAL A 190 -15.61 -10.20 6.43
CA VAL A 190 -14.81 -9.47 7.43
C VAL A 190 -15.46 -8.13 7.79
N ARG A 191 -16.04 -7.41 6.82
CA ARG A 191 -16.80 -6.17 7.10
C ARG A 191 -18.01 -6.42 7.99
N ALA A 192 -18.81 -7.45 7.68
CA ALA A 192 -19.96 -7.83 8.48
C ALA A 192 -19.54 -8.21 9.91
N ARG A 193 -18.42 -8.93 10.08
CA ARG A 193 -17.87 -9.23 11.41
C ARG A 193 -17.42 -7.96 12.15
N ALA A 194 -16.76 -7.02 11.47
CA ALA A 194 -16.33 -5.76 12.07
C ALA A 194 -17.53 -4.90 12.52
N GLU A 195 -18.59 -4.88 11.72
CA GLU A 195 -19.85 -4.20 12.04
C GLU A 195 -20.56 -4.86 13.22
N ALA A 196 -20.71 -6.19 13.22
CA ALA A 196 -21.33 -6.94 14.32
C ALA A 196 -20.57 -6.78 15.65
N ARG A 197 -19.23 -6.65 15.60
CA ARG A 197 -18.40 -6.35 16.77
C ARG A 197 -18.52 -4.90 17.24
N GLY A 198 -19.05 -4.00 16.41
CA GLY A 198 -19.09 -2.57 16.69
C GLY A 198 -17.69 -1.94 16.71
N LEU A 199 -16.81 -2.32 15.77
CA LEU A 199 -15.43 -1.84 15.69
C LEU A 199 -15.39 -0.30 15.69
N GLN A 200 -14.70 0.33 16.64
CA GLN A 200 -14.70 1.78 16.80
C GLN A 200 -13.63 2.47 15.93
N PRO A 201 -13.76 3.77 15.64
CA PRO A 201 -12.72 4.53 14.97
C PRO A 201 -11.39 4.47 15.75
N GLY A 202 -10.30 4.20 15.04
CA GLY A 202 -8.99 3.98 15.62
C GLY A 202 -8.75 2.56 16.14
N GLU A 203 -9.71 1.63 16.01
CA GLU A 203 -9.54 0.23 16.39
C GLU A 203 -9.25 -0.68 15.20
N ALA A 204 -8.49 -1.74 15.49
CA ALA A 204 -8.21 -2.81 14.56
C ALA A 204 -8.76 -4.15 15.08
N MET A 205 -9.19 -5.00 14.15
CA MET A 205 -9.62 -6.37 14.41
C MET A 205 -8.83 -7.33 13.55
N ASP A 206 -8.21 -8.33 14.16
CA ASP A 206 -7.50 -9.38 13.44
C ASP A 206 -8.42 -10.13 12.47
N ILE A 207 -7.87 -10.40 11.29
CA ILE A 207 -8.50 -11.19 10.24
C ILE A 207 -7.96 -12.62 10.37
N VAL A 208 -8.69 -13.44 11.12
CA VAL A 208 -8.36 -14.84 11.39
C VAL A 208 -9.16 -15.74 10.46
N GLY A 209 -8.45 -16.52 9.64
CA GLY A 209 -9.06 -17.49 8.72
C GLY A 209 -9.43 -18.80 9.40
N GLU A 210 -10.07 -19.71 8.67
CA GLU A 210 -10.52 -21.01 9.17
C GLU A 210 -9.38 -21.89 9.69
N SER A 211 -8.18 -21.75 9.11
CA SER A 211 -6.97 -22.40 9.59
C SER A 211 -6.48 -21.92 10.97
N GLY A 212 -7.07 -20.85 11.52
CA GLY A 212 -6.61 -20.17 12.74
C GLY A 212 -5.47 -19.18 12.49
N ARG A 213 -5.00 -19.04 11.24
CA ARG A 213 -3.95 -18.08 10.88
C ARG A 213 -4.49 -16.65 10.86
N VAL A 214 -3.71 -15.73 11.43
CA VAL A 214 -3.90 -14.28 11.26
C VAL A 214 -3.31 -13.85 9.92
N TRP A 215 -4.14 -13.28 9.04
CA TRP A 215 -3.73 -12.84 7.71
C TRP A 215 -3.56 -11.32 7.59
N GLY A 216 -4.07 -10.57 8.55
CA GLY A 216 -4.05 -9.11 8.54
C GLY A 216 -4.98 -8.55 9.59
N ALA A 217 -5.28 -7.27 9.50
CA ALA A 217 -6.21 -6.57 10.39
C ALA A 217 -7.20 -5.71 9.60
N ALA A 218 -8.46 -5.76 9.98
CA ALA A 218 -9.47 -4.79 9.56
C ALA A 218 -9.35 -3.56 10.47
N TYR A 219 -8.94 -2.42 9.92
CA TYR A 219 -8.72 -1.19 10.67
C TYR A 219 -9.78 -0.14 10.31
N ARG A 220 -10.54 0.32 11.31
CA ARG A 220 -11.50 1.42 11.13
C ARG A 220 -10.79 2.73 11.43
N THR A 221 -10.52 3.54 10.41
CA THR A 221 -9.51 4.61 10.56
C THR A 221 -9.94 5.85 11.33
N HIS A 222 -11.14 6.39 11.08
CA HIS A 222 -11.62 7.63 11.68
C HIS A 222 -13.16 7.66 11.77
N ALA A 223 -13.72 8.61 12.52
CA ALA A 223 -15.14 8.67 12.86
C ALA A 223 -16.07 8.76 11.63
N GLY A 224 -15.63 9.46 10.57
CA GLY A 224 -16.35 9.57 9.30
C GLY A 224 -16.28 8.32 8.41
N SER A 225 -15.48 7.31 8.76
CA SER A 225 -15.35 6.08 7.98
C SER A 225 -16.29 4.99 8.50
N THR A 226 -17.18 4.52 7.63
CA THR A 226 -18.08 3.39 7.89
C THR A 226 -17.46 2.04 7.51
N LYS A 227 -16.48 2.04 6.59
CA LYS A 227 -15.85 0.82 6.07
C LYS A 227 -14.38 0.75 6.49
N PRO A 228 -13.94 -0.35 7.14
CA PRO A 228 -12.53 -0.52 7.43
C PRO A 228 -11.69 -0.60 6.14
N ILE A 229 -10.39 -0.38 6.31
CA ILE A 229 -9.36 -0.82 5.38
C ILE A 229 -8.75 -2.13 5.90
N PHE A 230 -8.14 -2.90 5.02
CA PHE A 230 -7.47 -4.16 5.36
C PHE A 230 -5.96 -3.95 5.33
N VAL A 231 -5.32 -4.06 6.49
CA VAL A 231 -3.88 -3.93 6.66
C VAL A 231 -3.29 -5.34 6.68
N SER A 232 -2.22 -5.56 5.91
CA SER A 232 -1.51 -6.84 5.92
C SER A 232 -0.01 -6.61 5.79
N VAL A 233 0.77 -7.49 6.43
CA VAL A 233 2.23 -7.44 6.35
C VAL A 233 2.67 -7.59 4.91
N GLY A 234 3.49 -6.67 4.42
CA GLY A 234 4.23 -6.81 3.18
C GLY A 234 5.56 -7.51 3.45
N HIS A 235 6.53 -6.82 4.07
CA HIS A 235 7.89 -7.34 4.33
C HIS A 235 8.58 -6.59 5.49
N LEU A 236 9.48 -7.25 6.23
CA LEU A 236 10.38 -6.70 7.29
C LEU A 236 9.73 -6.07 8.53
N LEU A 237 8.43 -6.31 8.75
CA LEU A 237 7.72 -5.80 9.92
C LEU A 237 6.60 -6.74 10.36
N SER A 238 6.21 -6.65 11.63
CA SER A 238 5.10 -7.39 12.22
C SER A 238 3.75 -6.75 11.89
N LEU A 239 2.66 -7.50 12.00
CA LEU A 239 1.32 -6.94 11.76
C LEU A 239 0.98 -5.81 12.75
N ASP A 240 1.41 -5.93 14.00
CA ASP A 240 1.19 -4.90 15.02
C ASP A 240 1.88 -3.58 14.62
N THR A 241 3.15 -3.65 14.22
CA THR A 241 3.88 -2.49 13.68
C THR A 241 3.19 -1.92 12.44
N ALA A 242 2.73 -2.78 11.52
CA ALA A 242 2.03 -2.35 10.31
C ALA A 242 0.80 -1.50 10.65
N VAL A 243 -0.04 -1.97 11.57
CA VAL A 243 -1.27 -1.28 11.99
C VAL A 243 -0.96 0.05 12.64
N LYS A 244 0.09 0.12 13.48
CA LYS A 244 0.48 1.36 14.17
C LYS A 244 1.03 2.41 13.19
N ILE A 245 1.83 2.00 12.21
CA ILE A 245 2.32 2.89 11.14
C ILE A 245 1.15 3.40 10.29
N VAL A 246 0.25 2.49 9.87
CA VAL A 246 -0.94 2.85 9.10
C VAL A 246 -1.81 3.85 9.86
N ARG A 247 -2.01 3.63 11.17
CA ARG A 247 -2.73 4.55 12.05
C ARG A 247 -2.11 5.94 12.08
N ALA A 248 -0.79 6.04 12.23
CA ALA A 248 -0.07 7.31 12.21
C ALA A 248 -0.19 8.03 10.85
N CYS A 249 -0.46 7.31 9.77
CA CYS A 249 -0.63 7.87 8.44
C CYS A 249 -2.09 8.26 8.11
N CYS A 250 -3.08 7.94 8.95
CA CYS A 250 -4.49 8.14 8.65
C CYS A 250 -5.03 9.50 9.11
N ARG A 251 -5.24 10.42 8.15
CA ARG A 251 -6.12 11.60 8.32
C ARG A 251 -7.53 11.34 7.78
N PHE A 252 -7.64 10.41 6.82
CA PHE A 252 -8.88 10.02 6.14
C PHE A 252 -9.12 8.51 6.22
N ARG A 253 -10.07 7.99 5.41
CA ARG A 253 -10.30 6.54 5.29
C ARG A 253 -9.04 5.80 4.81
N VAL A 254 -8.37 6.34 3.81
CA VAL A 254 -7.13 5.78 3.25
C VAL A 254 -5.95 6.55 3.86
N PRO A 255 -4.84 5.87 4.23
CA PRO A 255 -3.64 6.53 4.74
C PRO A 255 -3.10 7.54 3.73
N GLU A 256 -2.54 8.63 4.22
CA GLU A 256 -2.11 9.75 3.41
C GLU A 256 -1.11 9.36 2.31
N PRO A 257 -0.09 8.50 2.55
CA PRO A 257 0.84 8.11 1.48
C PRO A 257 0.13 7.42 0.31
N VAL A 258 -0.76 6.48 0.60
CA VAL A 258 -1.54 5.75 -0.42
C VAL A 258 -2.52 6.68 -1.13
N ARG A 259 -3.21 7.53 -0.37
CA ARG A 259 -4.18 8.50 -0.90
C ARG A 259 -3.51 9.48 -1.88
N GLN A 260 -2.34 9.98 -1.53
CA GLN A 260 -1.59 10.95 -2.33
C GLN A 260 -0.98 10.32 -3.59
N ALA A 261 -0.56 9.05 -3.53
CA ALA A 261 -0.13 8.29 -4.70
C ALA A 261 -1.29 8.08 -5.69
N ASP A 262 -2.44 7.58 -5.23
CA ASP A 262 -3.65 7.36 -6.06
C ASP A 262 -4.18 8.66 -6.69
N MET A 263 -4.16 9.77 -5.96
CA MET A 263 -4.58 11.06 -6.51
C MET A 263 -3.68 11.53 -7.65
N ARG A 264 -2.35 11.40 -7.48
CA ARG A 264 -1.37 11.89 -8.46
C ARG A 264 -1.27 11.01 -9.68
N SER A 265 -1.30 9.68 -9.51
CA SER A 265 -1.30 8.74 -10.63
C SER A 265 -2.52 8.97 -11.54
N ARG A 266 -3.71 9.14 -10.97
CA ARG A 266 -4.94 9.47 -11.71
C ARG A 266 -4.90 10.85 -12.36
N GLU A 267 -4.36 11.85 -11.68
CA GLU A 267 -4.22 13.20 -12.26
C GLU A 267 -3.26 13.19 -13.45
N ARG A 268 -2.14 12.48 -13.35
CA ARG A 268 -1.18 12.34 -14.44
C ARG A 268 -1.79 11.68 -15.67
N LEU A 269 -2.62 10.65 -15.49
CA LEU A 269 -3.39 10.02 -16.57
C LEU A 269 -4.40 10.99 -17.21
N ARG A 270 -5.19 11.71 -16.40
CA ARG A 270 -6.13 12.71 -16.92
C ARG A 270 -5.43 13.76 -17.78
N GLN A 271 -4.30 14.28 -17.33
CA GLN A 271 -3.51 15.25 -18.09
C GLN A 271 -2.96 14.67 -19.40
N HIS A 272 -2.57 13.39 -19.40
CA HIS A 272 -2.15 12.70 -20.62
C HIS A 272 -3.31 12.59 -21.62
N ASP A 273 -4.48 12.14 -21.17
CA ASP A 273 -5.65 11.94 -22.03
C ASP A 273 -6.14 13.25 -22.64
N VAL A 274 -6.16 14.34 -21.86
CA VAL A 274 -6.49 15.69 -22.36
C VAL A 274 -5.49 16.15 -23.43
N ARG A 275 -4.18 15.93 -23.22
CA ARG A 275 -3.15 16.29 -24.21
C ARG A 275 -3.29 15.46 -25.48
N ALA A 276 -3.48 14.15 -25.36
CA ALA A 276 -3.66 13.24 -26.51
C ALA A 276 -4.86 13.66 -27.37
N ALA A 277 -5.98 14.02 -26.73
CA ALA A 277 -7.17 14.52 -27.42
C ALA A 277 -6.91 15.84 -28.16
N ALA A 278 -6.15 16.76 -27.57
CA ALA A 278 -5.80 18.05 -28.18
C ALA A 278 -4.86 17.93 -29.39
N THR A 279 -4.00 16.90 -29.45
CA THR A 279 -3.16 16.61 -30.63
C THR A 279 -3.86 15.82 -31.73
N SER A 280 -5.06 15.29 -31.47
CA SER A 280 -5.80 14.44 -32.42
C SER A 280 -6.93 15.17 -33.16
N GLY A 281 -7.18 16.44 -32.85
CA GLY A 281 -8.19 17.30 -33.50
C GLY A 281 -7.55 18.46 -34.23
#